data_AF-A0A9C9U316-F1
#
_entry.id   AF-A0A9C9U316-F1
#
_cell.length_a   1.000
_cell.length_b   1.000
_cell.length_c   1.000
_cell.angle_alpha   90.00
_cell.angle_beta   90.00
_cell.angle_gamma   90.00
#
_symmetry.space_group_name_H-M   'P 1'
#
loop_
_entity.id
_entity.type
_entity.pdbx_description
1 polymer ?
#
loop_
_entity_poly.entity_id
_entity_poly.type
_entity_poly.pdbx_seq_one_letter_code
_entity_poly.pdbx_strand_id
1 'polypeptide(L)'
;MSNKLSVLKEALQQSSPIEKLEQIVKDLLLKGYSKESLLAEFESFRETTTDENYEEVVLDVMDFLTGWCSSHKRIDTPHSATLTDDNELSALIIEQLEVIEKAIAQLNVASSVTLFHHDLEQKHLTLQEAEQLLGNRKIVGKLNHRQFALLEQVLKPPLLTSSF
;
A
#
# COMPACT_ATOMS: atom_id res chain seq x y z
N MET A 1 13.73 -8.52 36.67
CA MET A 1 12.57 -9.07 35.93
C MET A 1 11.42 -9.53 36.84
N SER A 2 11.66 -9.97 38.09
CA SER A 2 10.60 -10.52 38.97
C SER A 2 9.52 -9.55 39.48
N ASN A 3 9.75 -8.23 39.44
CA ASN A 3 8.85 -7.24 40.03
C ASN A 3 7.77 -6.72 39.05
N LYS A 4 7.94 -6.95 37.73
CA LYS A 4 7.00 -6.50 36.70
C LYS A 4 5.87 -7.52 36.47
N LEU A 5 6.23 -8.81 36.42
CA LEU A 5 5.26 -9.92 36.28
C LEU A 5 4.30 -10.00 37.47
N SER A 6 4.77 -9.65 38.67
CA SER A 6 3.91 -9.58 39.87
C SER A 6 2.85 -8.49 39.75
N VAL A 7 3.20 -7.33 39.19
CA VAL A 7 2.25 -6.21 38.98
C VAL A 7 1.19 -6.57 37.93
N LEU A 8 1.57 -7.29 36.86
CA LEU A 8 0.62 -7.77 35.85
C LEU A 8 -0.35 -8.82 36.42
N LYS A 9 0.15 -9.77 37.24
CA LYS A 9 -0.71 -10.75 37.93
C LYS A 9 -1.67 -10.10 38.90
N GLU A 10 -1.21 -9.10 39.65
CA GLU A 10 -2.04 -8.36 40.60
C GLU A 10 -3.14 -7.57 39.87
N ALA A 11 -2.85 -6.98 38.70
CA ALA A 11 -3.83 -6.26 37.89
C ALA A 11 -4.97 -7.18 37.40
N LEU A 12 -4.64 -8.43 37.02
CA LEU A 12 -5.62 -9.41 36.58
C LEU A 12 -6.57 -9.91 37.68
N GLN A 13 -6.16 -9.82 38.94
CA GLN A 13 -6.99 -10.22 40.08
C GLN A 13 -7.99 -9.14 40.51
N GLN A 14 -7.95 -7.96 39.88
CA GLN A 14 -8.88 -6.87 40.20
C GLN A 14 -10.22 -7.03 39.48
N SER A 15 -11.23 -6.28 39.94
CA SER A 15 -12.59 -6.30 39.38
C SER A 15 -12.68 -5.77 37.95
N SER A 16 -11.70 -4.98 37.50
CA SER A 16 -11.59 -4.50 36.11
C SER A 16 -10.17 -4.69 35.53
N PRO A 17 -9.82 -5.94 35.17
CA PRO A 17 -8.48 -6.31 34.71
C PRO A 17 -7.95 -5.50 33.52
N ILE A 18 -8.81 -5.28 32.53
CA ILE A 18 -8.47 -4.62 31.26
C ILE A 18 -8.13 -3.14 31.46
N GLU A 19 -8.92 -2.42 32.24
CA GLU A 19 -8.72 -0.99 32.54
C GLU A 19 -7.42 -0.76 33.33
N LYS A 20 -7.09 -1.71 34.23
CA LYS A 20 -5.88 -1.64 35.04
C LYS A 20 -4.63 -1.89 34.21
N LEU A 21 -4.66 -2.89 33.34
CA LEU A 21 -3.57 -3.16 32.42
C LEU A 21 -3.38 -2.02 31.43
N GLU A 22 -4.46 -1.44 30.91
CA GLU A 22 -4.41 -0.24 30.06
C GLU A 22 -3.70 0.92 30.78
N GLN A 23 -4.05 1.20 32.04
CA GLN A 23 -3.41 2.26 32.82
C GLN A 23 -1.92 1.98 33.03
N ILE A 24 -1.55 0.73 33.34
CA ILE A 24 -0.14 0.32 33.49
C ILE A 24 0.63 0.57 32.19
N VAL A 25 0.05 0.19 31.05
CA VAL A 25 0.67 0.41 29.74
C VAL A 25 0.86 1.91 29.48
N LYS A 26 -0.17 2.74 29.71
CA LYS A 26 -0.09 4.20 29.57
C LYS A 26 1.01 4.80 30.43
N ASP A 27 1.10 4.39 31.70
CA ASP A 27 2.12 4.86 32.64
C ASP A 27 3.54 4.46 32.21
N LEU A 28 3.70 3.27 31.62
CA LEU A 28 4.99 2.80 31.11
C LEU A 28 5.39 3.52 29.84
N LEU A 29 4.46 3.77 28.92
CA LEU A 29 4.71 4.62 27.74
C LEU A 29 5.13 6.04 28.15
N LEU A 30 4.47 6.62 29.16
CA LEU A 30 4.85 7.92 29.73
C LEU A 30 6.26 7.93 30.35
N LYS A 31 6.71 6.79 30.87
CA LYS A 31 8.08 6.60 31.40
C LYS A 31 9.12 6.34 30.31
N GLY A 32 8.73 6.34 29.04
CA GLY A 32 9.63 6.18 27.89
C GLY A 32 9.93 4.74 27.48
N TYR A 33 9.15 3.76 27.97
CA TYR A 33 9.25 2.39 27.47
C TYR A 33 8.70 2.32 26.04
N SER A 34 9.39 1.60 25.15
CA SER A 34 8.91 1.43 23.77
C SER A 34 7.76 0.43 23.69
N LYS A 35 6.90 0.56 22.67
CA LYS A 35 5.79 -0.37 22.43
C LYS A 35 6.29 -1.81 22.26
N GLU A 36 7.41 -1.99 21.57
CA GLU A 36 8.02 -3.31 21.32
C GLU A 36 8.50 -3.96 22.63
N SER A 37 9.12 -3.18 23.51
CA SER A 37 9.55 -3.66 24.83
C SER A 37 8.36 -4.06 25.70
N LEU A 38 7.23 -3.37 25.59
CA LEU A 38 6.02 -3.72 26.33
C LEU A 38 5.37 -4.98 25.76
N LEU A 39 5.25 -5.08 24.43
CA LEU A 39 4.70 -6.28 23.77
C LEU A 39 5.51 -7.53 24.12
N ALA A 40 6.84 -7.46 24.15
CA ALA A 40 7.68 -8.59 24.56
C ALA A 40 7.45 -9.03 26.01
N GLU A 41 7.17 -8.08 26.92
CA GLU A 41 6.87 -8.39 28.32
C GLU A 41 5.46 -8.99 28.48
N PHE A 42 4.48 -8.48 27.72
CA PHE A 42 3.12 -9.05 27.70
C PHE A 42 3.10 -10.46 27.06
N GLU A 43 3.89 -10.68 26.02
CA GLU A 43 4.08 -11.99 25.38
C GLU A 43 4.65 -13.01 26.39
N SER A 44 5.76 -12.64 27.05
CA SER A 44 6.36 -13.50 28.09
C SER A 44 5.39 -13.75 29.24
N PHE A 45 4.56 -12.77 29.59
CA PHE A 45 3.54 -12.93 30.61
C PHE A 45 2.43 -13.90 30.19
N ARG A 46 1.97 -13.82 28.94
CA ARG A 46 0.97 -14.74 28.36
C ARG A 46 1.46 -16.19 28.42
N GLU A 47 2.69 -16.45 28.00
CA GLU A 47 3.29 -17.80 28.04
C GLU A 47 3.34 -18.41 29.45
N THR A 48 3.42 -17.58 30.49
CA THR A 48 3.49 -18.03 31.89
C THR A 48 2.12 -18.14 32.58
N THR A 49 1.05 -17.73 31.91
CA THR A 49 -0.31 -17.71 32.45
C THR A 49 -1.07 -18.92 31.93
N THR A 50 -1.61 -19.75 32.84
CA THR A 50 -2.38 -20.95 32.49
C THR A 50 -3.89 -20.75 32.56
N ASP A 51 -4.35 -19.53 32.83
CA ASP A 51 -5.76 -19.17 32.94
C ASP A 51 -6.23 -18.52 31.63
N GLU A 52 -7.13 -19.21 30.94
CA GLU A 52 -7.67 -18.80 29.63
C GLU A 52 -8.38 -17.43 29.70
N ASN A 53 -9.04 -17.11 30.82
CA ASN A 53 -9.72 -15.82 30.97
C ASN A 53 -8.72 -14.67 31.09
N TYR A 54 -7.56 -14.92 31.69
CA TYR A 54 -6.49 -13.92 31.79
C TYR A 54 -5.72 -13.77 30.48
N GLU A 55 -5.56 -14.86 29.74
CA GLU A 55 -4.97 -14.82 28.40
C GLU A 55 -5.79 -13.93 27.46
N GLU A 56 -7.12 -14.05 27.45
CA GLU A 56 -8.01 -13.22 26.63
C GLU A 56 -7.82 -11.72 26.92
N VAL A 57 -7.80 -11.34 28.21
CA VAL A 57 -7.59 -9.95 28.63
C VAL A 57 -6.20 -9.43 28.23
N VAL A 58 -5.17 -10.27 28.32
CA VAL A 58 -3.80 -9.91 27.93
C VAL A 58 -3.73 -9.67 26.42
N LEU A 59 -4.36 -10.53 25.61
CA LEU A 59 -4.43 -10.38 24.16
C LEU A 59 -5.18 -9.10 23.75
N ASP A 60 -6.30 -8.78 24.41
CA ASP A 60 -7.04 -7.53 24.17
C ASP A 60 -6.15 -6.29 24.39
N VAL A 61 -5.36 -6.27 25.46
CA VAL A 61 -4.45 -5.15 25.75
C VAL A 61 -3.29 -5.08 24.75
N MET A 62 -2.81 -6.22 24.27
CA MET A 62 -1.82 -6.27 23.19
C MET A 62 -2.41 -5.70 21.88
N ASP A 63 -3.66 -6.00 21.55
CA ASP A 63 -4.36 -5.42 20.39
C ASP A 63 -4.54 -3.91 20.50
N PHE A 64 -4.73 -3.39 21.73
CA PHE A 64 -4.78 -1.95 21.98
C PHE A 64 -3.43 -1.27 21.72
N LEU A 65 -2.33 -1.97 21.98
CA LEU A 65 -0.96 -1.50 21.75
C LEU A 65 -0.54 -1.56 20.28
N THR A 66 -0.89 -2.64 19.59
CA THR A 66 -0.57 -2.86 18.16
C THR A 66 -1.51 -2.11 17.23
N GLY A 67 -2.68 -1.69 17.73
CA GLY A 67 -3.67 -0.93 16.95
C GLY A 67 -4.61 -1.80 16.12
N TRP A 68 -4.77 -3.07 16.49
CA TRP A 68 -5.72 -4.00 15.86
C TRP A 68 -7.15 -3.86 16.42
N CYS A 69 -7.35 -2.91 17.34
CA CYS A 69 -8.65 -2.56 17.90
C CYS A 69 -9.29 -1.33 17.20
N SER A 70 -10.52 -1.01 17.60
CA SER A 70 -11.17 0.26 17.23
C SER A 70 -10.36 1.47 17.71
N SER A 71 -10.36 2.56 16.95
CA SER A 71 -9.55 3.77 17.21
C SER A 71 -9.70 4.34 18.63
N HIS A 72 -10.90 4.25 19.23
CA HIS A 72 -11.19 4.76 20.58
C HIS A 72 -10.59 3.92 21.72
N LYS A 73 -10.09 2.71 21.45
CA LYS A 73 -9.40 1.85 22.43
C LYS A 73 -7.89 1.82 22.25
N ARG A 74 -7.36 2.47 21.21
CA ARG A 74 -5.94 2.41 20.87
C ARG A 74 -5.11 3.12 21.92
N ILE A 75 -4.05 2.48 22.40
CA ILE A 75 -3.09 3.09 23.31
C ILE A 75 -1.91 3.60 22.49
N ASP A 76 -1.95 4.88 22.20
CA ASP A 76 -0.82 5.56 21.58
C ASP A 76 0.11 6.14 22.64
N THR A 77 1.41 6.14 22.33
CA THR A 77 2.37 6.95 23.07
C THR A 77 1.84 8.38 23.09
N PRO A 78 1.83 9.06 24.24
CA PRO A 78 1.57 10.48 24.28
C PRO A 78 2.76 11.17 23.62
N HIS A 79 2.77 11.21 22.29
CA HIS A 79 3.42 12.30 21.58
C HIS A 79 2.62 13.52 21.97
N SER A 80 3.19 14.27 22.92
CA SER A 80 2.81 15.61 23.32
C SER A 80 1.35 15.97 23.04
N ALA A 81 0.49 15.78 24.04
CA ALA A 81 -0.74 16.55 24.12
C ALA A 81 -0.37 18.02 24.39
N THR A 82 0.16 18.72 23.40
CA THR A 82 0.32 20.16 23.39
C THR A 82 -0.12 20.65 22.03
N LEU A 83 -1.43 20.83 21.88
CA LEU A 83 -2.08 21.47 20.74
C LEU A 83 -1.85 20.68 19.44
N THR A 84 -2.93 20.32 18.75
CA THR A 84 -2.84 20.29 17.29
C THR A 84 -2.39 21.68 16.86
N ASP A 85 -1.08 21.88 16.71
CA ASP A 85 -0.56 22.85 15.77
C ASP A 85 -1.10 22.34 14.43
N ASP A 86 -2.03 23.08 13.84
CA ASP A 86 -2.61 22.77 12.52
C ASP A 86 -1.51 22.47 11.49
N ASN A 87 -0.28 22.92 11.75
CA ASN A 87 0.93 22.63 11.01
C ASN A 87 1.38 21.15 11.03
N GLU A 88 1.22 20.39 12.12
CA GLU A 88 1.60 18.97 12.16
C GLU A 88 0.58 18.09 11.43
N LEU A 89 -0.71 18.38 11.59
CA LEU A 89 -1.76 17.74 10.79
C LEU A 89 -1.60 18.10 9.32
N SER A 90 -1.27 19.35 9.02
CA SER A 90 -0.96 19.79 7.66
C SER A 90 0.27 19.08 7.11
N ALA A 91 1.34 18.90 7.90
CA ALA A 91 2.54 18.18 7.49
C ALA A 91 2.24 16.71 7.18
N LEU A 92 1.46 16.03 8.03
CA LEU A 92 1.01 14.65 7.78
C LEU A 92 0.12 14.56 6.55
N ILE A 93 -0.82 15.48 6.35
CA ILE A 93 -1.69 15.50 5.17
C ILE A 93 -0.86 15.74 3.90
N ILE A 94 0.11 16.66 3.94
CA ILE A 94 1.01 16.94 2.82
C ILE A 94 1.84 15.69 2.48
N GLU A 95 2.40 15.02 3.48
CA GLU A 95 3.17 13.79 3.29
C GLU A 95 2.32 12.67 2.67
N GLN A 96 1.08 12.48 3.15
CA GLN A 96 0.17 11.48 2.58
C GLN A 96 -0.26 11.83 1.15
N LEU A 97 -0.48 13.11 0.83
CA LEU A 97 -0.81 13.55 -0.52
C LEU A 97 0.35 13.32 -1.50
N GLU A 98 1.60 13.53 -1.10
CA GLU A 98 2.76 13.23 -1.94
C GLU A 98 2.88 11.73 -2.27
N VAL A 99 2.58 10.87 -1.31
CA VAL A 99 2.57 9.41 -1.52
C VAL A 99 1.47 9.02 -2.53
N ILE A 100 0.29 9.62 -2.42
CA ILE A 100 -0.82 9.41 -3.36
C ILE A 100 -0.47 9.93 -4.76
N GLU A 101 0.15 11.10 -4.86
CA GLU A 101 0.57 11.68 -6.14
C GLU A 101 1.61 10.80 -6.83
N LYS A 102 2.60 10.28 -6.08
CA LYS A 102 3.59 9.32 -6.61
C LYS A 102 2.93 8.02 -7.07
N ALA A 103 1.95 7.49 -6.33
CA ALA A 103 1.23 6.29 -6.71
C ALA A 103 0.41 6.50 -8.01
N ILE A 104 -0.27 7.65 -8.13
CA ILE A 104 -1.00 8.03 -9.35
C ILE A 104 -0.04 8.21 -10.54
N ALA A 105 1.11 8.85 -10.32
CA ALA A 105 2.13 9.00 -11.37
C ALA A 105 2.65 7.64 -11.85
N GLN A 106 2.91 6.71 -10.93
CA GLN A 106 3.33 5.34 -11.29
C GLN A 106 2.23 4.58 -12.04
N LEU A 107 0.96 4.72 -11.65
CA LEU A 107 -0.17 4.13 -12.38
C LEU A 107 -0.33 4.72 -13.78
N ASN A 108 -0.16 6.04 -13.94
CA ASN A 108 -0.25 6.71 -15.25
C ASN A 108 0.92 6.37 -16.18
N VAL A 109 2.13 6.22 -15.63
CA VAL A 109 3.31 5.74 -16.38
C VAL A 109 3.17 4.27 -16.75
N ALA A 110 2.48 3.46 -15.95
CA ALA A 110 2.28 2.04 -16.24
C ALA A 110 1.16 1.76 -17.26
N SER A 111 0.07 2.53 -17.27
CA SER A 111 -1.21 1.98 -17.74
C SER A 111 -1.78 2.51 -19.07
N SER A 112 -1.34 3.65 -19.62
CA SER A 112 -2.04 4.20 -20.80
C SER A 112 -1.14 4.72 -21.91
N VAL A 113 -0.10 5.47 -21.57
CA VAL A 113 0.82 6.02 -22.59
C VAL A 113 1.75 4.94 -23.13
N THR A 114 2.31 4.12 -22.24
CA THR A 114 3.32 3.10 -22.59
C THR A 114 2.71 1.91 -23.33
N LEU A 115 1.52 1.45 -22.90
CA LEU A 115 0.78 0.39 -23.61
C LEU A 115 0.30 0.85 -24.99
N PHE A 116 -0.19 2.08 -25.10
CA PHE A 116 -0.64 2.62 -26.38
C PHE A 116 0.54 2.85 -27.35
N HIS A 117 1.66 3.42 -26.87
CA HIS A 117 2.87 3.55 -27.68
C HIS A 117 3.43 2.20 -28.11
N HIS A 118 3.44 1.20 -27.22
CA HIS A 118 3.89 -0.14 -27.56
C HIS A 118 3.00 -0.79 -28.64
N ASP A 119 1.67 -0.68 -28.55
CA ASP A 119 0.76 -1.19 -29.60
C ASP A 119 0.95 -0.47 -30.94
N LEU A 120 1.19 0.85 -30.91
CA LEU A 120 1.50 1.62 -32.12
C LEU A 120 2.84 1.22 -32.74
N GLU A 121 3.87 0.99 -31.94
CA GLU A 121 5.18 0.51 -32.41
C GLU A 121 5.08 -0.90 -33.03
N GLN A 122 4.35 -1.81 -32.39
CA GLN A 122 4.12 -3.16 -32.94
C GLN A 122 3.37 -3.11 -34.27
N LYS A 123 2.33 -2.26 -34.38
CA LYS A 123 1.60 -2.05 -35.64
C LYS A 123 2.48 -1.45 -36.72
N HIS A 124 3.32 -0.48 -36.38
CA HIS A 124 4.25 0.12 -37.33
C HIS A 124 5.25 -0.92 -37.88
N LEU A 125 5.82 -1.76 -37.00
CA LEU A 125 6.72 -2.83 -37.39
C LEU A 125 6.04 -3.84 -38.34
N THR A 126 4.80 -4.23 -38.00
CA THR A 126 4.00 -5.16 -38.80
C THR A 126 3.69 -4.59 -40.19
N LEU A 127 3.37 -3.29 -40.28
CA LEU A 127 3.14 -2.62 -41.56
C LEU A 127 4.42 -2.56 -42.41
N GLN A 128 5.55 -2.23 -41.79
CA GLN A 128 6.84 -2.19 -42.47
C GLN A 128 7.26 -3.56 -43.00
N GLU A 129 7.05 -4.64 -42.24
CA GLU A 129 7.26 -6.01 -42.71
C GLU A 129 6.34 -6.36 -43.89
N ALA A 130 5.06 -5.98 -43.82
CA ALA A 130 4.12 -6.19 -44.91
C ALA A 130 4.52 -5.44 -46.19
N GLU A 131 4.99 -4.19 -46.07
CA GLU A 131 5.53 -3.41 -47.19
C GLU A 131 6.78 -4.07 -47.80
N GLN A 132 7.71 -4.56 -46.99
CA GLN A 132 8.90 -5.28 -47.48
C GLN A 132 8.53 -6.58 -48.20
N LEU A 133 7.56 -7.33 -47.68
CA LEU A 133 7.04 -8.54 -48.32
C LEU A 133 6.32 -8.22 -49.64
N LEU A 134 5.61 -7.09 -49.73
CA LEU A 134 4.99 -6.63 -50.98
C LEU A 134 6.02 -6.08 -51.99
N GLY A 135 7.13 -5.52 -51.53
CA GLY A 135 8.27 -5.17 -52.40
C GLY A 135 8.93 -6.40 -53.04
N ASN A 136 8.73 -7.59 -52.47
CA ASN A 136 9.19 -8.85 -53.03
C ASN A 136 8.24 -9.32 -54.16
N ARG A 137 8.67 -9.12 -55.41
CA ARG A 137 7.90 -9.41 -56.64
C ARG A 137 7.31 -10.83 -56.72
N LYS A 138 7.82 -11.81 -55.97
CA LYS A 138 7.26 -13.17 -55.89
C LYS A 138 5.90 -13.26 -55.18
N ILE A 139 5.60 -12.35 -54.24
CA ILE A 139 4.34 -12.32 -53.49
C ILE A 139 3.27 -11.53 -54.25
N VAL A 140 3.67 -10.45 -54.93
CA VAL A 140 2.81 -9.67 -55.84
C VAL A 140 2.21 -10.56 -56.94
N GLY A 141 2.96 -11.53 -57.46
CA GLY A 141 2.46 -12.50 -58.45
C GLY A 141 1.46 -13.54 -57.91
N LYS A 142 1.28 -13.66 -56.59
CA LYS A 142 0.31 -14.57 -55.94
C LYS A 142 -1.00 -13.87 -55.55
N LEU A 143 -1.01 -12.54 -55.52
CA LEU A 143 -2.19 -11.74 -55.19
C LEU A 143 -2.92 -11.37 -56.47
N ASN A 144 -4.25 -11.45 -56.47
CA ASN A 144 -5.02 -10.95 -57.62
C ASN A 144 -5.07 -9.41 -57.61
N HIS A 145 -5.37 -8.81 -58.76
CA HIS A 145 -5.34 -7.35 -58.96
C HIS A 145 -6.17 -6.57 -57.94
N ARG A 146 -7.30 -7.15 -57.49
CA ARG A 146 -8.20 -6.52 -56.51
C ARG A 146 -7.62 -6.56 -55.09
N GLN A 147 -7.00 -7.66 -54.70
CA GLN A 147 -6.32 -7.81 -53.41
C GLN A 147 -5.12 -6.86 -53.31
N PHE A 148 -4.36 -6.75 -54.41
CA PHE A 148 -3.23 -5.84 -54.47
C PHE A 148 -3.65 -4.36 -54.36
N ALA A 149 -4.68 -3.95 -55.12
CA ALA A 149 -5.20 -2.58 -55.05
C ALA A 149 -5.77 -2.19 -53.67
N LEU A 150 -6.39 -3.13 -52.95
CA LEU A 150 -6.87 -2.90 -51.58
C LEU A 150 -5.70 -2.76 -50.59
N LEU A 151 -4.67 -3.59 -50.72
CA LEU A 151 -3.46 -3.51 -49.89
C LEU A 151 -2.71 -2.18 -50.12
N GLU A 152 -2.56 -1.73 -51.37
CA GLU A 152 -1.96 -0.44 -51.67
C GLU A 152 -2.75 0.75 -51.08
N GLN A 153 -4.07 0.67 -51.05
CA GLN A 153 -4.89 1.72 -50.43
C GLN A 153 -4.73 1.78 -48.91
N VAL A 154 -4.60 0.63 -48.26
CA VAL A 154 -4.44 0.54 -46.79
C VAL A 154 -3.03 0.96 -46.36
N LEU A 155 -2.01 0.71 -47.19
CA LEU A 155 -0.62 1.04 -46.90
C LEU A 155 -0.23 2.47 -47.31
N LYS A 156 -1.05 3.16 -48.12
CA LYS A 156 -0.79 4.57 -48.39
C LYS A 156 -0.89 5.37 -47.09
N PRO A 157 0.16 6.12 -46.70
CA PRO A 157 0.06 7.00 -45.55
C PRO A 157 -1.07 8.01 -45.81
N PRO A 158 -1.88 8.34 -44.78
CA PRO A 158 -2.94 9.32 -44.95
C PRO A 158 -2.29 10.62 -45.42
N LEU A 159 -2.73 11.10 -46.59
CA LEU A 159 -2.33 12.41 -47.09
C LEU A 159 -2.62 13.41 -45.96
N LEU A 160 -1.56 13.96 -45.37
CA LEU A 160 -1.64 15.14 -44.52
C LEU A 160 -2.36 16.20 -45.35
N THR A 161 -3.65 16.37 -45.10
CA THR A 161 -4.39 17.54 -45.52
C THR A 161 -3.77 18.70 -44.76
N SER A 162 -2.77 19.32 -45.37
CA SER A 162 -2.28 20.63 -44.98
C SER A 162 -3.43 21.61 -45.17
N SER A 163 -4.15 21.91 -44.10
CA SER A 163 -5.02 23.08 -44.03
C SER A 163 -4.28 24.16 -43.24
N PHE A 164 -3.84 25.19 -43.97
CA PHE A 164 -3.64 26.55 -43.46
C PHE A 164 -4.98 27.16 -43.07
#